data_AF-A0A976Q9W4-F1
#
_entry.id   AF-A0A976Q9W4-F1
#
_cell.length_a   1.000
_cell.length_b   1.000
_cell.length_c   1.000
_cell.angle_alpha   90.00
_cell.angle_beta   90.00
_cell.angle_gamma   90.00
#
_symmetry.space_group_name_H-M   'P 1'
#
loop_
_entity.id
_entity.type
_entity.pdbx_description
1 polymer ?
#
loop_
_entity_poly.entity_id
_entity_poly.type
_entity_poly.pdbx_seq_one_letter_code
_entity_poly.pdbx_strand_id
1 'polypeptide(L)'
;MNEDQSEKLSALLDEELDLNGALALWGAVRKDPEMAVKLHRYGAVSQYLKSGARLVPDQGFSGRISQSLDSEPVVLAPRVVRHQVREKAATYALAAAIAMLAVLVGRSVNVYSPMKASEILASVDLDTPVVKASMEPDFRDYLTMHNESTYLSGAQGMLPSVRLVSSAAHR
;
A
#
# COMPACT_ATOMS: atom_id res chain seq x y z
N MET A 1 -39.76 -26.60 22.21
CA MET A 1 -39.18 -25.72 21.17
C MET A 1 -40.29 -25.21 20.27
N ASN A 2 -40.29 -23.92 19.92
CA ASN A 2 -41.36 -23.31 19.11
C ASN A 2 -41.05 -23.38 17.59
N GLU A 3 -42.08 -23.30 16.76
CA GLU A 3 -41.98 -23.29 15.29
C GLU A 3 -41.06 -22.15 14.81
N ASP A 4 -41.25 -20.95 15.35
CA ASP A 4 -40.44 -19.75 15.08
C ASP A 4 -38.93 -19.96 15.32
N GLN A 5 -38.56 -20.74 16.34
CA GLN A 5 -37.15 -21.05 16.59
C GLN A 5 -36.58 -22.01 15.54
N SER A 6 -37.41 -22.90 15.01
CA SER A 6 -37.02 -23.87 13.99
C SER A 6 -36.79 -23.20 12.64
N GLU A 7 -37.66 -22.24 12.29
CA GLU A 7 -37.51 -21.39 11.12
C GLU A 7 -36.23 -20.56 11.20
N LYS A 8 -35.96 -19.91 12.34
CA LYS A 8 -34.73 -19.15 12.57
C LYS A 8 -33.46 -19.97 12.45
N LEU A 9 -33.47 -21.24 12.86
CA LEU A 9 -32.33 -22.15 12.65
C LEU A 9 -32.09 -22.47 11.17
N SER A 10 -33.16 -22.57 10.37
CA SER A 10 -33.01 -22.75 8.92
C SER A 10 -32.44 -21.48 8.28
N ALA A 11 -33.01 -20.32 8.60
CA ALA A 11 -32.54 -19.03 8.12
C ALA A 11 -31.06 -18.78 8.49
N LEU A 12 -30.64 -19.21 9.68
CA LEU A 12 -29.22 -19.14 10.09
C LEU A 12 -28.31 -19.96 9.17
N LEU A 13 -28.71 -21.17 8.77
CA LEU A 13 -27.91 -22.06 7.91
C LEU A 13 -27.87 -21.60 6.45
N ASP A 14 -28.87 -20.83 6.03
CA ASP A 14 -28.98 -20.27 4.69
C ASP A 14 -28.47 -18.83 4.59
N GLU A 15 -27.84 -18.32 5.67
CA GLU A 15 -27.24 -16.97 5.74
C GLU A 15 -28.25 -15.82 5.58
N GLU A 16 -29.53 -16.09 5.86
CA GLU A 16 -30.63 -15.11 5.73
C GLU A 16 -30.90 -14.33 7.03
N LEU A 17 -30.21 -14.67 8.12
CA LEU A 17 -30.37 -14.02 9.41
C LEU A 17 -29.37 -12.87 9.58
N ASP A 18 -29.83 -11.74 10.11
CA ASP A 18 -28.97 -10.60 10.41
C ASP A 18 -27.96 -10.93 11.52
N LEU A 19 -26.87 -10.17 11.60
CA LEU A 19 -25.79 -10.44 12.55
C LEU A 19 -26.27 -10.48 14.01
N ASN A 20 -27.16 -9.55 14.40
CA ASN A 20 -27.65 -9.48 15.77
C ASN A 20 -28.59 -10.65 16.08
N GLY A 21 -29.50 -10.98 15.15
CA GLY A 21 -30.37 -12.14 15.24
C GLY A 21 -29.58 -13.45 15.33
N ALA A 22 -28.53 -13.60 14.52
CA ALA A 22 -27.65 -14.76 14.54
C ALA A 22 -26.93 -14.92 15.89
N LEU A 23 -26.36 -13.85 16.44
CA LEU A 23 -25.69 -13.89 17.74
C LEU A 23 -26.65 -14.23 18.88
N ALA A 24 -27.84 -13.64 18.88
CA ALA A 24 -28.87 -13.95 19.87
C ALA A 24 -29.31 -15.42 19.79
N LEU A 25 -29.51 -15.93 18.56
CA LEU A 25 -29.88 -17.33 18.33
C LEU A 25 -28.77 -18.28 18.78
N TRP A 26 -27.50 -17.99 18.50
CA TRP A 26 -26.36 -18.76 18.98
C TRP A 26 -26.30 -18.82 20.52
N GLY A 27 -26.62 -17.71 21.20
CA GLY A 27 -26.74 -17.68 22.65
C GLY A 27 -27.85 -18.59 23.18
N ALA A 28 -28.97 -18.72 22.46
CA ALA A 28 -30.05 -19.64 22.79
C ALA A 28 -29.66 -21.11 22.54
N VAL A 29 -29.04 -21.41 21.39
CA VAL A 29 -28.54 -22.76 21.04
C VAL A 29 -27.57 -23.28 22.10
N ARG A 30 -26.70 -22.42 22.64
CA ARG A 30 -25.74 -22.81 23.68
C ARG A 30 -26.42 -23.20 25.01
N LYS A 31 -27.61 -22.65 25.29
CA LYS A 31 -28.37 -22.92 26.53
C LYS A 31 -29.32 -24.11 26.39
N ASP A 32 -29.75 -24.42 25.18
CA ASP A 32 -30.73 -25.47 24.89
C ASP A 32 -30.11 -26.64 24.09
N PRO A 33 -29.88 -27.80 24.73
CA PRO A 33 -29.29 -28.96 24.06
C PRO A 33 -30.18 -29.55 22.96
N GLU A 34 -31.51 -29.45 23.05
CA GLU A 34 -32.41 -29.94 21.99
C GLU A 34 -32.23 -29.12 20.71
N MET A 35 -32.09 -27.81 20.88
CA MET A 35 -31.87 -26.86 19.79
C MET A 35 -30.51 -27.10 19.10
N ALA A 36 -29.47 -27.40 19.88
CA ALA A 36 -28.15 -27.78 19.34
C ALA A 36 -28.21 -29.07 18.51
N VAL A 37 -28.92 -30.10 18.98
CA VAL A 37 -29.12 -31.35 18.23
C VAL A 37 -29.88 -31.11 16.93
N LYS A 38 -30.90 -30.22 16.95
CA LYS A 38 -31.65 -29.87 15.74
C LYS A 38 -30.79 -29.10 14.74
N LEU A 39 -30.02 -28.11 15.18
CA LEU A 39 -29.06 -27.38 14.34
C LEU A 39 -28.05 -28.33 13.68
N HIS A 40 -27.53 -29.31 14.43
CA HIS A 40 -26.61 -30.32 13.88
C HIS A 40 -27.26 -31.16 12.77
N ARG A 41 -28.52 -31.59 12.96
CA ARG A 41 -29.25 -32.34 11.91
C ARG A 41 -29.50 -31.47 10.68
N TYR A 42 -29.95 -30.23 10.86
CA TYR A 42 -30.22 -29.32 9.75
C TYR A 42 -28.94 -28.99 8.99
N GLY A 43 -27.83 -28.75 9.70
CA GLY A 43 -26.51 -28.53 9.10
C GLY A 43 -26.06 -29.71 8.25
N ALA A 44 -26.25 -30.95 8.71
CA ALA A 44 -25.90 -32.15 7.94
C ALA A 44 -26.74 -32.29 6.66
N VAL A 45 -28.03 -31.95 6.70
CA VAL A 45 -28.90 -31.93 5.52
C VAL A 45 -28.47 -30.81 4.56
N SER A 46 -28.29 -29.58 5.07
CA SER A 46 -27.86 -28.43 4.29
C SER A 46 -26.52 -28.67 3.59
N GLN A 47 -25.54 -29.26 4.30
CA GLN A 47 -24.25 -29.62 3.73
C GLN A 47 -24.38 -30.64 2.59
N TYR A 48 -25.21 -31.67 2.77
CA TYR A 48 -25.46 -32.66 1.74
C TYR A 48 -26.09 -32.02 0.49
N LEU A 49 -27.07 -31.12 0.67
CA LEU A 49 -27.70 -30.40 -0.43
C LEU A 49 -26.73 -29.45 -1.15
N LYS A 50 -25.88 -28.74 -0.41
CA LYS A 50 -24.94 -27.75 -0.96
C LYS A 50 -23.73 -28.38 -1.65
N SER A 51 -23.22 -29.50 -1.13
CA SER A 51 -21.95 -30.10 -1.61
C SER A 51 -22.11 -31.42 -2.36
N GLY A 52 -23.29 -32.05 -2.31
CA GLY A 52 -23.52 -33.39 -2.88
C GLY A 52 -22.78 -34.53 -2.15
N ALA A 53 -21.97 -34.21 -1.14
CA ALA A 53 -21.18 -35.17 -0.37
C ALA A 53 -21.57 -35.09 1.10
N ARG A 54 -21.71 -36.25 1.73
CA ARG A 54 -21.98 -36.33 3.16
C ARG A 54 -20.68 -36.51 3.91
N LEU A 55 -20.13 -35.43 4.45
CA LEU A 55 -19.13 -35.52 5.51
C LEU A 55 -19.89 -35.68 6.82
N VAL A 56 -20.04 -36.92 7.30
CA VAL A 56 -20.54 -37.18 8.65
C VAL A 56 -19.34 -37.30 9.57
N PRO A 57 -18.98 -36.23 10.30
CA PRO A 57 -17.97 -36.38 11.33
C PRO A 57 -18.46 -37.36 12.40
N ASP A 58 -17.52 -38.08 12.99
CA ASP A 58 -17.74 -38.97 14.13
C ASP A 58 -18.45 -38.24 15.29
N GLN A 59 -19.25 -38.98 16.07
CA GLN A 59 -19.93 -38.41 17.23
C GLN A 59 -18.89 -37.89 18.23
N GLY A 60 -18.98 -36.60 18.55
CA GLY A 60 -18.02 -35.92 19.42
C GLY A 60 -16.83 -35.28 18.70
N PHE A 61 -16.74 -35.31 17.36
CA PHE A 61 -15.73 -34.56 16.61
C PHE A 61 -15.71 -33.06 16.97
N SER A 62 -16.88 -32.43 16.98
CA SER A 62 -17.02 -31.02 17.38
C SER A 62 -16.61 -30.79 18.83
N GLY A 63 -16.90 -31.74 19.73
CA GLY A 63 -16.49 -31.70 21.13
C GLY A 63 -14.97 -31.76 21.30
N ARG A 64 -14.29 -32.66 20.56
CA ARG A 64 -12.83 -32.75 20.56
C ARG A 64 -12.17 -31.47 20.04
N ILE A 65 -12.71 -30.89 18.96
CA ILE A 65 -12.23 -29.60 18.44
C ILE A 65 -12.44 -28.49 19.48
N SER A 66 -13.63 -28.40 20.07
CA SER A 66 -13.91 -27.39 21.10
C SER A 66 -12.93 -27.51 22.27
N GLN A 67 -12.67 -28.73 22.75
CA GLN A 67 -11.74 -28.96 23.85
C GLN A 67 -10.29 -28.63 23.48
N SER A 68 -9.89 -28.93 22.24
CA SER A 68 -8.57 -28.54 21.71
C SER A 68 -8.44 -27.02 21.67
N LEU A 69 -9.45 -26.32 21.15
CA LEU A 69 -9.46 -24.85 21.07
C LEU A 69 -9.46 -24.20 22.46
N ASP A 70 -10.20 -24.75 23.43
CA ASP A 70 -10.21 -24.26 24.81
C ASP A 70 -8.83 -24.41 25.48
N SER A 71 -8.03 -25.40 25.04
CA SER A 71 -6.66 -25.60 25.53
C SER A 71 -5.62 -24.72 24.83
N GLU A 72 -5.99 -24.02 23.77
CA GLU A 72 -5.09 -23.11 23.06
C GLU A 72 -4.92 -21.80 23.85
N PRO A 73 -3.68 -21.30 24.00
CA PRO A 73 -3.46 -20.00 24.62
C PRO A 73 -4.05 -18.92 23.72
N VAL A 74 -5.10 -18.25 24.19
CA VAL A 74 -5.70 -17.11 23.50
C VAL A 74 -4.63 -16.02 23.34
N VAL A 75 -4.05 -15.89 22.14
CA VAL A 75 -3.17 -14.79 21.79
C VAL A 75 -4.04 -13.54 21.64
N LEU A 76 -4.31 -12.88 22.78
CA LEU A 76 -4.99 -11.60 22.85
C LEU A 76 -4.09 -10.55 22.18
N ALA A 77 -4.39 -10.30 20.91
CA ALA A 77 -3.85 -9.27 20.02
C ALA A 77 -2.52 -9.59 19.30
N PRO A 78 -2.43 -9.28 18.00
CA PRO A 78 -1.15 -9.13 17.33
C PRO A 78 -0.36 -8.01 18.03
N ARG A 79 0.87 -8.31 18.46
CA ARG A 79 1.77 -7.30 19.03
C ARG A 79 2.04 -6.25 17.95
N VAL A 80 1.44 -5.08 18.08
CA VAL A 80 1.76 -3.92 17.24
C VAL A 80 3.16 -3.47 17.64
N VAL A 81 4.18 -3.89 16.89
CA VAL A 81 5.56 -3.46 17.11
C VAL A 81 5.65 -1.99 16.74
N ARG A 82 5.57 -1.10 17.72
CA ARG A 82 5.67 0.35 17.50
C ARG A 82 7.10 0.71 17.11
N HIS A 83 7.32 1.05 15.84
CA HIS A 83 8.61 1.54 15.31
C HIS A 83 8.93 3.01 15.71
N GLN A 84 8.70 3.40 16.96
CA GLN A 84 8.92 4.78 17.44
C GLN A 84 10.36 5.28 17.30
N VAL A 85 11.33 4.36 17.21
CA VAL A 85 12.75 4.71 17.04
C VAL A 85 13.05 5.25 15.63
N ARG A 86 12.33 4.78 14.60
CA ARG A 86 12.56 5.24 13.21
C ARG A 86 12.07 6.67 12.98
N GLU A 87 10.95 7.05 13.59
CA GLU A 87 10.38 8.40 13.45
C GLU A 87 11.30 9.47 14.05
N LYS A 88 11.88 9.20 15.22
CA LYS A 88 12.82 10.13 15.86
C LYS A 88 14.16 10.21 15.10
N ALA A 89 14.64 9.09 14.55
CA ALA A 89 15.87 9.11 13.74
C ALA A 89 15.72 9.99 12.48
N ALA A 90 14.55 9.96 11.84
CA ALA A 90 14.27 10.79 10.67
C ALA A 90 14.28 12.29 10.99
N THR A 91 13.73 12.70 12.14
CA THR A 91 13.72 14.12 12.54
C THR A 91 15.11 14.64 12.92
N TYR A 92 15.93 13.82 13.59
CA TYR A 92 17.33 14.18 13.87
C TYR A 92 18.18 14.28 12.59
N ALA A 93 17.99 13.37 11.64
CA ALA A 93 18.71 13.41 10.36
C ALA A 93 18.39 14.69 9.56
N LEU A 94 17.12 15.09 9.53
CA LEU A 94 16.69 16.33 8.88
C LEU A 94 17.31 17.57 9.54
N ALA A 95 17.27 17.64 10.87
CA ALA A 95 17.88 18.74 11.62
C ALA A 95 19.40 18.83 11.39
N ALA A 96 20.09 17.69 11.37
CA ALA A 96 21.53 17.63 11.09
C ALA A 96 21.85 18.11 9.67
N ALA A 97 21.06 17.73 8.66
CA ALA A 97 21.26 18.18 7.28
C ALA A 97 21.10 19.71 7.15
N ILE A 98 20.08 20.29 7.79
CA ILE A 98 19.85 21.75 7.81
C ILE A 98 21.01 22.46 8.51
N ALA A 99 21.49 21.94 9.63
CA ALA A 99 22.61 22.51 10.36
C ALA A 99 23.92 22.48 9.54
N MET A 100 24.21 21.37 8.85
CA MET A 100 25.37 21.27 7.96
C MET A 100 25.27 22.28 6.81
N LEU A 101 24.10 22.43 6.19
CA LEU A 101 23.88 23.41 5.13
C LEU A 101 24.11 24.85 5.63
N ALA A 102 23.62 25.20 6.82
CA ALA A 102 23.83 26.52 7.42
C ALA A 102 25.30 26.82 7.69
N VAL A 103 26.07 25.84 8.18
CA VAL A 103 27.53 25.98 8.40
C VAL A 103 28.26 26.16 7.07
N LEU A 104 27.89 25.39 6.03
CA LEU A 104 28.54 25.44 4.73
C LEU A 104 28.27 26.78 4.03
N VAL A 105 27.01 27.24 4.01
CA VAL A 105 26.64 28.55 3.47
C VAL A 105 27.30 29.67 4.26
N GLY A 106 27.26 29.62 5.59
CA GLY A 106 27.88 30.62 6.47
C GLY A 106 29.40 30.73 6.28
N ARG A 107 30.09 29.62 5.99
CA ARG A 107 31.51 29.63 5.59
C ARG A 107 31.69 30.26 4.20
N SER A 108 30.84 29.94 3.23
CA SER A 108 30.93 30.48 1.86
C SER A 108 30.73 32.00 1.79
N VAL A 109 29.78 32.57 2.55
CA VAL A 109 29.62 34.05 2.60
C VAL A 109 30.76 34.75 3.31
N ASN A 110 31.46 34.09 4.26
CA ASN A 110 32.62 34.67 4.94
C ASN A 110 33.90 34.63 4.09
N VAL A 111 33.94 33.82 3.02
CA VAL A 111 35.05 33.76 2.06
C VAL A 111 34.81 34.64 0.82
N TYR A 112 33.62 35.24 0.69
CA TYR A 112 33.30 36.14 -0.42
C TYR A 112 33.84 37.56 -0.16
N SER A 113 35.13 37.76 -0.41
CA SER A 113 35.65 39.09 -0.75
C SER A 113 35.24 39.36 -2.20
N PRO A 114 34.58 40.48 -2.54
CA PRO A 114 34.13 40.72 -3.91
C PRO A 114 35.34 40.97 -4.81
N MET A 115 35.80 39.91 -5.48
CA MET A 115 36.78 40.00 -6.57
C MET A 115 36.07 40.59 -7.79
N LYS A 116 36.68 41.62 -8.39
CA LYS A 116 36.11 42.43 -9.47
C LYS A 116 35.70 41.56 -10.67
N ALA A 117 34.45 41.72 -11.10
CA ALA A 117 33.83 41.00 -12.21
C ALA A 117 34.32 41.46 -13.60
N SER A 118 35.62 41.33 -13.91
CA SER A 118 36.12 41.64 -15.25
C SER A 118 36.95 40.53 -15.92
N GLU A 119 36.88 39.28 -15.46
CA GLU A 119 37.77 38.23 -15.97
C GLU A 119 37.08 36.90 -16.37
N ILE A 120 35.76 36.89 -16.57
CA ILE A 120 35.05 35.73 -17.17
C ILE A 120 34.53 36.12 -18.56
N LEU A 121 35.46 36.53 -19.43
CA LEU A 121 35.29 36.52 -20.88
C LEU A 121 36.53 35.84 -21.48
N ALA A 122 36.78 34.60 -21.04
CA ALA A 122 37.77 33.73 -21.66
C ALA A 122 37.05 32.83 -22.67
N SER A 123 37.03 33.32 -23.91
CA SER A 123 37.12 32.57 -25.16
C SER A 123 36.87 31.05 -25.08
N VAL A 124 35.68 30.61 -25.45
CA VAL A 124 35.50 29.25 -25.97
C VAL A 124 35.83 29.27 -27.45
N ASP A 125 36.95 28.64 -27.77
CA ASP A 125 37.42 28.34 -29.10
C ASP A 125 36.44 27.39 -29.80
N LEU A 126 36.04 27.72 -31.04
CA LEU A 126 34.95 27.07 -31.78
C LEU A 126 35.41 25.86 -32.62
N ASP A 127 36.50 25.20 -32.23
CA ASP A 127 37.16 24.19 -33.09
C ASP A 127 37.16 22.75 -32.56
N THR A 128 36.27 22.42 -31.63
CA THR A 128 35.96 21.01 -31.33
C THR A 128 34.93 20.47 -32.31
N PRO A 129 35.19 19.35 -33.03
CA PRO A 129 34.16 18.75 -33.86
C PRO A 129 33.03 18.27 -32.95
N VAL A 130 31.88 18.93 -33.05
CA VAL A 130 30.65 18.43 -32.43
C VAL A 130 30.36 17.08 -33.06
N VAL A 131 30.62 16.01 -32.33
CA VAL A 131 30.11 14.68 -32.67
C VAL A 131 28.58 14.80 -32.59
N LYS A 132 27.96 15.10 -33.74
CA LYS A 132 26.52 14.92 -33.92
C LYS A 132 26.28 13.43 -33.83
N ALA A 133 25.95 12.94 -32.65
CA ALA A 133 25.32 11.65 -32.52
C ALA A 133 24.05 11.71 -33.38
N SER A 134 24.05 11.01 -34.52
CA SER A 134 22.87 10.84 -35.36
C SER A 134 21.88 10.00 -34.57
N MET A 135 21.01 10.69 -33.85
CA MET A 135 19.95 10.05 -33.09
C MET A 135 18.71 9.97 -33.98
N GLU A 136 18.26 8.74 -34.23
CA GLU A 136 17.06 8.43 -35.01
C GLU A 136 15.89 9.31 -34.54
N PRO A 137 15.18 10.01 -35.44
CA PRO A 137 14.11 10.92 -35.06
C PRO A 137 13.02 10.24 -34.21
N ASP A 138 12.68 8.99 -34.51
CA ASP A 138 11.68 8.22 -33.75
C ASP A 138 12.15 7.93 -32.32
N PHE A 139 13.45 7.71 -32.13
CA PHE A 139 14.02 7.48 -30.80
C PHE A 139 14.07 8.78 -29.98
N ARG A 140 14.29 9.92 -30.63
CA ARG A 140 14.21 11.24 -29.97
C ARG A 140 12.79 11.55 -29.51
N ASP A 141 11.80 11.26 -30.35
CA ASP A 141 10.39 11.46 -30.01
C ASP A 141 9.96 10.52 -28.88
N TYR A 142 10.39 9.25 -28.92
CA TYR A 142 10.15 8.29 -27.85
C TYR A 142 10.69 8.76 -26.50
N LEU A 143 11.94 9.21 -26.46
CA LEU A 143 12.57 9.73 -25.24
C LEU A 143 11.89 11.01 -24.74
N THR A 144 11.44 11.87 -25.65
CA THR A 144 10.69 13.08 -25.27
C THR A 144 9.36 12.72 -24.63
N MET A 145 8.65 11.72 -25.19
CA MET A 145 7.33 11.31 -24.71
C MET A 145 7.40 10.48 -23.41
N HIS A 146 8.51 9.78 -23.16
CA HIS A 146 8.73 8.96 -21.96
C HIS A 146 9.60 9.63 -20.90
N ASN A 147 9.94 10.92 -21.07
CA ASN A 147 10.66 11.68 -20.06
C ASN A 147 9.69 12.26 -19.02
N GLU A 148 9.24 11.42 -18.09
CA GLU A 148 8.36 11.82 -16.99
C GLU A 148 9.01 12.77 -15.97
N SER A 149 10.32 13.04 -16.07
CA SER A 149 11.03 13.91 -15.12
C SER A 149 10.75 15.41 -15.30
N THR A 150 9.95 15.81 -16.29
CA THR A 150 9.66 17.22 -16.58
C THR A 150 8.61 17.82 -15.63
N TYR A 151 7.84 17.02 -14.89
CA TYR A 151 6.79 17.53 -13.98
C TYR A 151 7.21 17.69 -12.52
N LEU A 152 8.38 17.17 -12.12
CA LEU A 152 8.85 17.22 -10.74
C LEU A 152 10.34 17.54 -10.67
N SER A 153 10.72 18.74 -11.08
CA SER A 153 11.73 19.56 -10.39
C SER A 153 12.21 20.69 -11.29
N GLY A 154 12.00 21.92 -10.84
CA GLY A 154 12.94 23.01 -11.09
C GLY A 154 14.27 22.74 -10.38
N ALA A 155 14.95 21.63 -10.72
CA ALA A 155 16.30 21.34 -10.29
C ALA A 155 17.23 22.18 -11.17
N GLN A 156 17.92 23.12 -10.53
CA GLN A 156 18.91 23.97 -11.16
C GLN A 156 19.89 23.14 -12.00
N GLY A 157 20.03 23.47 -13.29
CA GLY A 157 21.11 22.99 -14.14
C GLY A 157 20.71 22.26 -15.42
N MET A 158 19.44 21.92 -15.65
CA MET A 158 19.01 21.28 -16.90
C MET A 158 18.22 22.26 -17.77
N LEU A 159 18.79 22.63 -18.92
CA LEU A 159 18.18 23.61 -19.82
C LEU A 159 16.91 23.02 -20.47
N PRO A 160 15.78 23.77 -20.50
CA PRO A 160 14.60 23.35 -21.22
C PRO A 160 14.93 23.20 -22.71
N SER A 161 14.53 22.09 -23.32
CA SER A 161 14.69 21.84 -24.75
C SER A 161 13.83 22.83 -25.54
N VAL A 162 14.42 23.95 -25.97
CA VAL A 162 13.77 24.93 -26.85
C VAL A 162 13.81 24.40 -28.29
N ARG A 163 12.64 24.15 -28.88
CA ARG A 163 12.50 23.85 -30.32
C ARG A 163 12.55 25.16 -31.10
N LEU A 164 13.70 25.47 -31.71
CA LEU A 164 13.82 26.54 -32.69
C LEU A 164 13.35 26.03 -34.05
N VAL A 165 12.28 26.64 -34.58
CA VAL A 165 11.84 26.43 -35.97
C VAL A 165 12.11 27.74 -36.72
N SER A 166 13.11 27.74 -37.60
CA SER A 166 13.28 28.83 -38.55
C SER A 166 12.37 28.59 -39.74
N SER A 167 11.38 29.45 -39.98
CA SER A 167 10.68 29.49 -41.25
C SER A 167 11.54 30.24 -42.27
N ALA A 168 11.94 29.57 -43.35
CA ALA A 168 12.49 30.25 -44.51
C ALA A 168 11.33 30.98 -45.20
N ALA A 169 11.36 32.31 -45.17
CA ALA A 169 10.47 33.12 -46.00
C ALA A 169 10.80 32.86 -47.47
N HIS A 170 9.87 32.23 -48.20
CA HIS A 170 9.93 32.17 -49.65
C HIS A 170 9.67 33.58 -50.21
N ARG A 171 10.58 34.04 -51.08
CA ARG A 171 10.44 35.24 -51.92
C ARG A 171 9.20 35.16 -52.79
#